data_AF-A0A3D8VMM7-F1
#
_entry.id   AF-A0A3D8VMM7-F1
#
_cell.length_a   1.000
_cell.length_b   1.000
_cell.length_c   1.000
_cell.angle_alpha   90.00
_cell.angle_beta   90.00
_cell.angle_gamma   90.00
#
_symmetry.space_group_name_H-M   'P 1'
#
loop_
_entity.id
_entity.type
_entity.pdbx_description
1 polymer ?
#
loop_
_entity_poly.entity_id
_entity_poly.type
_entity_poly.pdbx_seq_one_letter_code
_entity_poly.pdbx_strand_id
1 'polypeptide(L)'
;MFNITNEQSPIEWISLILLILIALFFIYSGLKYTPDKHRQTKEESIADLRTKNSFEYKWLEKFVQKAPWWVGRIFFIAIGVVIMLLTAFGKIIL
;
A
#
# COMPACT_ATOMS: atom_id res chain seq x y z
N MET A 1 -17.04 12.86 -32.85
CA MET A 1 -17.78 11.74 -32.21
C MET A 1 -16.75 10.63 -31.99
N PHE A 2 -16.19 10.51 -30.78
CA PHE A 2 -15.22 9.45 -30.48
C PHE A 2 -16.00 8.15 -30.29
N ASN A 3 -15.97 7.29 -31.31
CA ASN A 3 -16.54 5.95 -31.21
C ASN A 3 -15.45 5.05 -30.62
N ILE A 4 -15.36 5.00 -29.30
CA ILE A 4 -14.49 4.07 -28.57
C ILE A 4 -15.26 2.76 -28.49
N THR A 5 -15.14 1.91 -29.51
CA THR A 5 -15.44 0.48 -29.34
C THR A 5 -14.34 -0.10 -28.45
N ASN A 6 -14.57 0.00 -27.15
CA ASN A 6 -13.70 -0.49 -26.10
C ASN A 6 -13.87 -2.01 -25.99
N GLU A 7 -13.30 -2.77 -26.92
CA GLU A 7 -13.17 -4.22 -26.77
C GLU A 7 -12.07 -4.52 -25.76
N GLN A 8 -12.35 -4.29 -24.47
CA GLN A 8 -11.46 -4.74 -23.40
C GLN A 8 -11.40 -6.27 -23.43
N SER A 9 -10.21 -6.84 -23.54
CA SER A 9 -10.06 -8.29 -23.53
C SER A 9 -10.52 -8.86 -22.17
N PRO A 10 -11.02 -10.11 -22.12
CA PRO A 10 -11.41 -10.75 -20.85
C PRO A 10 -10.28 -10.76 -19.82
N ILE A 11 -9.02 -10.76 -20.28
CA ILE A 11 -7.82 -10.72 -19.43
C ILE A 11 -7.69 -9.35 -18.77
N GLU A 12 -7.94 -8.25 -19.48
CA GLU A 12 -7.91 -6.90 -18.91
C GLU A 12 -8.97 -6.71 -17.83
N TRP A 13 -10.16 -7.30 -18.00
CA TRP A 13 -11.20 -7.28 -16.98
C TRP A 13 -10.76 -7.99 -15.70
N ILE A 14 -10.12 -9.16 -15.84
CA ILE A 14 -9.57 -9.90 -14.69
C ILE A 14 -8.47 -9.09 -14.01
N SER A 15 -7.54 -8.50 -14.77
CA SER A 15 -6.47 -7.66 -14.24
C SER A 15 -7.01 -6.42 -13.52
N LEU A 16 -8.05 -5.78 -14.06
CA LEU A 16 -8.69 -4.61 -13.46
C LEU A 16 -9.37 -4.96 -12.13
N ILE A 17 -10.11 -6.07 -12.09
CA ILE A 17 -10.74 -6.55 -10.85
C ILE A 17 -9.66 -6.86 -9.81
N LEU A 18 -8.57 -7.51 -10.20
CA LEU A 18 -7.45 -7.81 -9.31
C LEU A 18 -6.82 -6.53 -8.74
N LEU A 19 -6.56 -5.52 -9.57
CA LEU A 19 -6.01 -4.23 -9.14
C LEU A 19 -6.94 -3.49 -8.17
N ILE A 20 -8.25 -3.52 -8.42
CA ILE A 20 -9.25 -2.94 -7.52
C ILE A 20 -9.24 -3.67 -6.17
N LEU A 21 -9.20 -5.00 -6.17
CA LEU A 21 -9.11 -5.79 -4.94
C LEU A 21 -7.84 -5.48 -4.15
N ILE A 22 -6.70 -5.32 -4.83
CA ILE A 22 -5.44 -4.92 -4.20
C ILE A 22 -5.59 -3.52 -3.58
N ALA A 23 -6.11 -2.54 -4.32
CA ALA A 23 -6.33 -1.19 -3.81
C ALA A 23 -7.24 -1.17 -2.58
N LEU A 24 -8.36 -1.89 -2.64
CA LEU A 24 -9.29 -2.05 -1.51
C LEU A 24 -8.62 -2.73 -0.32
N PHE A 25 -7.78 -3.74 -0.54
CA PHE A 25 -7.01 -4.39 0.51
C PHE A 25 -6.07 -3.41 1.22
N PHE A 26 -5.36 -2.56 0.48
CA PHE A 26 -4.47 -1.53 1.05
C PHE A 26 -5.25 -0.49 1.86
N ILE A 27 -6.37 0.02 1.34
CA ILE A 27 -7.22 0.98 2.05
C ILE A 27 -7.81 0.35 3.32
N TYR A 28 -8.36 -0.86 3.22
CA TYR A 28 -8.91 -1.60 4.36
C TYR A 28 -7.84 -1.84 5.44
N SER A 29 -6.64 -2.25 5.02
CA SER A 29 -5.52 -2.47 5.94
C SER A 29 -5.12 -1.19 6.66
N GLY A 30 -5.09 -0.05 5.95
CA GLY A 30 -4.85 1.26 6.55
C GLY A 30 -5.95 1.69 7.53
N LEU A 31 -7.23 1.47 7.21
CA LEU A 31 -8.34 1.77 8.12
C LEU A 31 -8.35 0.89 9.37
N LYS A 32 -7.98 -0.39 9.21
CA LYS A 32 -7.83 -1.36 10.32
C LYS A 32 -6.50 -1.20 11.06
N TYR A 33 -5.64 -0.28 10.64
CA TYR A 33 -4.35 -0.02 11.29
C TYR A 33 -4.57 0.79 12.57
N THR A 34 -4.65 0.07 13.69
CA THR A 34 -4.84 0.63 15.02
C THR A 34 -3.50 0.87 15.73
N PRO A 35 -3.48 1.70 16.79
CA PRO A 35 -2.29 1.91 17.61
C PRO A 35 -1.72 0.61 18.18
N ASP A 36 -2.59 -0.34 18.56
CA ASP A 36 -2.17 -1.64 19.11
C ASP A 36 -1.44 -2.49 18.07
N LYS A 37 -1.97 -2.55 16.85
CA LYS A 37 -1.30 -3.22 15.73
C LYS A 37 0.02 -2.56 15.39
N HIS A 38 0.07 -1.23 15.40
CA HIS A 38 1.31 -0.50 15.18
C HIS A 38 2.38 -0.85 16.22
N ARG A 39 1.99 -0.96 17.50
CA ARG A 39 2.89 -1.34 18.59
C ARG A 39 3.43 -2.75 18.40
N GLN A 40 2.57 -3.71 18.08
CA GLN A 40 2.97 -5.09 17.82
C GLN A 40 3.95 -5.19 16.63
N THR A 41 3.59 -4.59 15.48
CA THR A 41 4.45 -4.60 14.28
C THR A 41 5.79 -3.92 14.54
N LYS A 42 5.80 -2.88 15.37
CA LYS A 42 7.02 -2.17 15.76
C LYS A 42 7.93 -3.02 16.65
N GLU A 43 7.38 -3.74 17.61
CA GLU A 43 8.15 -4.66 18.46
C GLU A 43 8.76 -5.80 17.64
N GLU A 44 7.99 -6.38 16.72
CA GLU A 44 8.47 -7.41 15.76
C GLU A 44 9.56 -6.85 14.83
N SER A 45 9.37 -5.64 14.29
CA SER A 45 10.35 -5.00 13.41
C SER A 45 11.65 -4.67 14.15
N ILE A 46 11.59 -4.18 15.39
CA ILE A 46 12.77 -3.90 16.20
C ILE A 46 13.52 -5.20 16.54
N ALA A 47 12.79 -6.29 16.81
CA ALA A 47 13.40 -7.59 17.03
C ALA A 47 14.14 -8.08 15.77
N ASP A 48 13.54 -7.98 14.57
CA ASP A 48 14.20 -8.36 13.31
C ASP A 48 15.42 -7.48 13.00
N LEU A 49 15.32 -6.17 13.27
CA LEU A 49 16.41 -5.21 13.03
C LEU A 49 17.60 -5.43 13.98
N ARG A 50 17.38 -5.89 15.23
CA ARG A 50 18.48 -6.24 16.15
C ARG A 50 19.31 -7.42 15.65
N THR A 51 18.70 -8.37 14.97
CA THR A 51 19.41 -9.49 14.32
C THR A 51 20.24 -9.05 13.12
N LYS A 52 19.89 -7.92 12.50
CA LYS A 52 20.59 -7.36 11.34
C LYS A 52 21.44 -6.17 11.78
N ASN A 53 22.63 -6.47 12.31
CA ASN A 53 23.54 -5.52 12.94
C ASN A 53 24.28 -4.58 11.94
N SER A 54 23.64 -4.23 10.81
CA SER A 54 24.18 -3.40 9.74
C SER A 54 23.82 -1.92 9.94
N PHE A 55 24.79 -1.03 9.76
CA PHE A 55 24.68 0.41 10.06
C PHE A 55 23.56 1.12 9.28
N GLU A 56 23.24 0.66 8.07
CA GLU A 56 22.17 1.17 7.21
C GLU A 56 20.78 1.06 7.86
N TYR A 57 20.58 0.06 8.72
CA TYR A 57 19.29 -0.24 9.33
C TYR A 57 19.06 0.53 10.64
N LYS A 58 20.11 1.14 11.23
CA LYS A 58 19.98 1.96 12.45
C LYS A 58 19.13 3.21 12.25
N TRP A 59 19.21 3.84 11.07
CA TRP A 59 18.36 4.99 10.75
C TRP A 59 16.90 4.56 10.62
N LEU A 60 16.66 3.43 9.95
CA LEU A 60 15.33 2.86 9.79
C LEU A 60 14.73 2.43 11.14
N GLU A 61 15.53 1.83 12.01
CA GLU A 61 15.13 1.48 13.38
C GLU A 61 14.70 2.72 14.18
N LYS A 62 15.51 3.79 14.15
CA LYS A 62 15.16 5.07 14.79
C LYS A 62 13.90 5.69 14.21
N PHE A 63 13.70 5.58 12.90
CA PHE A 63 12.50 6.08 12.23
C PHE A 63 11.26 5.29 12.67
N VAL A 64 11.29 3.95 12.60
CA VAL A 64 10.19 3.08 13.05
C VAL A 64 9.91 3.27 14.56
N GLN A 65 10.96 3.52 15.36
CA GLN A 65 10.80 3.83 16.79
C GLN A 65 10.13 5.17 17.08
N LYS A 66 10.29 6.18 16.22
CA LYS A 66 9.68 7.50 16.40
C LYS A 66 8.41 7.71 15.57
N ALA A 67 8.17 6.85 14.58
CA ALA A 67 7.01 6.94 13.71
C ALA A 67 5.73 6.75 14.56
N PRO A 68 4.78 7.68 14.46
CA PRO A 68 3.48 7.53 15.12
C PRO A 68 2.58 6.60 14.30
N TRP A 69 1.61 5.96 14.96
CA TRP A 69 0.74 4.95 14.36
C TRP A 69 -0.04 5.43 13.12
N TRP A 70 -0.38 6.72 13.07
CA TRP A 70 -1.09 7.30 11.94
C TRP A 70 -0.25 7.37 10.66
N VAL A 71 1.09 7.35 10.75
CA VAL A 71 1.97 7.30 9.57
C VAL A 71 1.79 5.99 8.80
N GLY A 72 1.70 4.86 9.48
CA GLY A 72 1.40 3.58 8.83
C GLY A 72 0.03 3.60 8.17
N ARG A 73 -0.98 4.13 8.86
CA ARG A 73 -2.34 4.30 8.32
C ARG A 73 -2.37 5.14 7.05
N ILE A 74 -1.71 6.32 7.05
CA ILE A 74 -1.64 7.19 5.87
C ILE A 74 -0.88 6.49 4.75
N PHE A 75 0.23 5.80 5.04
CA PHE A 75 1.01 5.10 4.03
C PHE A 75 0.19 4.03 3.29
N PHE A 76 -0.51 3.16 4.01
CA PHE A 76 -1.37 2.13 3.41
C PHE A 76 -2.52 2.73 2.58
N ILE A 77 -3.18 3.78 3.09
CA ILE A 77 -4.25 4.47 2.36
C ILE A 77 -3.70 5.15 1.10
N ALA A 78 -2.56 5.85 1.20
CA ALA A 78 -1.94 6.54 0.08
C ALA A 78 -1.59 5.57 -1.05
N ILE A 79 -1.02 4.40 -0.73
CA ILE A 79 -0.75 3.35 -1.73
C ILE A 79 -2.04 2.90 -2.42
N GLY A 80 -3.10 2.62 -1.66
CA GLY A 80 -4.38 2.22 -2.24
C GLY A 80 -4.98 3.26 -3.17
N VAL A 81 -4.90 4.55 -2.80
CA VAL A 81 -5.33 5.68 -3.64
C VAL A 81 -4.47 5.79 -4.91
N VAL A 82 -3.14 5.64 -4.80
CA VAL A 82 -2.25 5.67 -5.96
C VAL A 82 -2.59 4.53 -6.94
N ILE A 83 -2.85 3.32 -6.45
CA ILE A 83 -3.26 2.19 -7.30
C ILE A 83 -4.60 2.48 -8.01
N MET A 84 -5.58 3.06 -7.30
CA MET A 84 -6.83 3.49 -7.94
C MET A 84 -6.60 4.55 -9.01
N LEU A 85 -5.78 5.56 -8.73
CA LEU A 85 -5.45 6.61 -9.70
C LEU A 85 -4.76 6.02 -10.92
N LEU A 86 -3.75 5.16 -10.75
CA LEU A 86 -3.08 4.48 -11.85
C LEU A 86 -4.03 3.61 -12.66
N THR A 87 -4.99 2.95 -12.01
CA THR A 87 -6.03 2.16 -12.72
C THR A 87 -6.97 3.07 -13.51
N ALA A 88 -7.34 4.23 -12.97
CA ALA A 88 -8.18 5.21 -13.65
C ALA A 88 -7.46 5.88 -14.83
N PHE A 89 -6.20 6.31 -14.64
CA PHE A 89 -5.38 6.87 -15.71
C PHE A 89 -4.99 5.84 -16.76
N GLY A 90 -4.75 4.58 -16.36
CA GLY A 90 -4.54 3.48 -17.30
C GLY A 90 -5.72 3.26 -18.25
N LYS A 91 -6.95 3.48 -17.76
CA LYS A 91 -8.18 3.51 -18.59
C LYS A 91 -8.36 4.78 -19.45
N ILE A 92 -7.62 5.84 -19.18
CA ILE A 92 -7.67 7.11 -19.94
C ILE A 92 -6.59 7.14 -21.03
N ILE A 93 -5.50 6.39 -20.83
CA ILE A 93 -4.34 6.33 -21.73
C ILE A 93 -4.42 5.17 -22.75
N LEU A 94 -5.12 4.07 -22.42
CA LEU A 94 -5.52 3.02 -23.38
C LEU A 94 -6.85 3.40 -24.06
#